data_AF-A0A383A8I1-F1
#
_entry.id   AF-A0A383A8I1-F1
#
_cell.length_a   1.000
_cell.length_b   1.000
_cell.length_c   1.000
_cell.angle_alpha   90.00
_cell.angle_beta   90.00
_cell.angle_gamma   90.00
#
_symmetry.space_group_name_H-M   'P 1'
#
loop_
_entity.id
_entity.type
_entity.pdbx_description
1 polymer ?
#
loop_
_entity_poly.entity_id
_entity_poly.type
_entity_poly.pdbx_seq_one_letter_code
_entity_poly.pdbx_strand_id
1 'polypeptide(L)'
;MLFNSIEYLLFLPTVFMLYWFVFNRDLKLQNLLILICSYIFYGWWDWRFLSLIFLSTVVDYFVGLKIYSSQDNKIRKTYLWVSILFNIGLLGFFKYFNFFIDSWIDLLGSFG
;
A
#
# COMPACT_ATOMS: atom_id res chain seq x y z
N MET A 1 -4.57 7.05 12.35
CA MET A 1 -5.34 6.35 13.39
C MET A 1 -4.49 5.20 13.87
N LEU A 2 -4.24 5.07 15.17
CA LEU A 2 -3.43 3.98 15.70
C LEU A 2 -4.32 2.78 16.02
N PHE A 3 -3.81 1.56 15.88
CA PHE A 3 -4.61 0.36 16.15
C PHE A 3 -5.13 0.28 17.59
N ASN A 4 -4.40 0.87 18.56
CA ASN A 4 -4.78 0.92 19.96
C ASN A 4 -5.59 2.18 20.33
N SER A 5 -6.09 2.93 19.35
CA SER A 5 -6.81 4.18 19.60
C SER A 5 -8.33 3.98 19.58
N ILE A 6 -9.04 4.83 20.33
CA ILE A 6 -10.52 4.78 20.42
C ILE A 6 -11.14 4.99 19.05
N GLU A 7 -10.53 5.84 18.22
CA GLU A 7 -11.00 6.09 16.87
C GLU A 7 -10.98 4.78 16.05
N TYR A 8 -9.92 3.96 16.14
CA TYR A 8 -9.87 2.66 15.45
C TYR A 8 -10.94 1.69 15.95
N LEU A 9 -11.16 1.67 17.26
CA LEU A 9 -12.19 0.84 17.88
C LEU A 9 -13.60 1.17 17.35
N LEU A 10 -13.87 2.43 17.01
CA LEU A 10 -15.15 2.84 16.42
C LEU A 10 -15.16 2.68 14.89
N PHE A 11 -14.05 2.95 14.23
CA PHE A 11 -13.90 2.87 12.78
C PHE A 11 -14.12 1.45 12.26
N LEU A 12 -13.46 0.45 12.85
CA LEU A 12 -13.51 -0.92 12.35
C LEU A 12 -14.92 -1.52 12.37
N PRO A 13 -15.69 -1.50 13.48
CA PRO A 13 -17.07 -2.00 13.50
C PRO A 13 -17.98 -1.22 12.54
N THR A 14 -17.78 0.09 12.40
CA THR A 14 -18.56 0.91 11.47
C THR A 14 -18.34 0.48 10.03
N VAL A 15 -17.09 0.36 9.60
CA VAL A 15 -16.74 -0.12 8.24
C VAL A 15 -17.25 -1.54 8.01
N PHE A 16 -17.10 -2.40 9.00
CA PHE A 16 -17.59 -3.78 8.94
C PHE A 16 -19.11 -3.84 8.76
N MET A 17 -19.87 -3.04 9.53
CA MET A 17 -21.33 -2.99 9.40
C MET A 17 -21.76 -2.44 8.04
N LEU A 18 -21.12 -1.37 7.57
CA LEU A 18 -21.40 -0.82 6.23
C LEU A 18 -21.15 -1.86 5.13
N TYR A 19 -20.02 -2.57 5.20
CA TYR A 19 -19.64 -3.58 4.20
C TYR A 19 -20.66 -4.73 4.11
N TRP A 20 -21.08 -5.29 5.25
CA TRP A 20 -21.93 -6.48 5.30
C TRP A 20 -23.43 -6.23 5.26
N PHE A 21 -23.90 -5.07 5.74
CA PHE A 21 -25.34 -4.80 5.85
C PHE A 21 -25.84 -3.74 4.86
N VAL A 22 -25.04 -2.71 4.56
CA VAL A 22 -25.46 -1.60 3.70
C VAL A 22 -25.10 -1.84 2.24
N PHE A 23 -23.84 -2.20 1.97
CA PHE A 23 -23.32 -2.32 0.60
C PHE A 23 -23.30 -3.75 0.07
N ASN A 24 -23.93 -4.70 0.76
CA ASN A 24 -23.87 -6.14 0.43
C ASN A 24 -24.47 -6.57 -0.91
N ARG A 25 -25.18 -5.67 -1.60
CA ARG A 25 -25.84 -5.98 -2.87
C ARG A 25 -24.97 -5.74 -4.09
N ASP A 26 -23.91 -4.94 -3.97
CA ASP A 26 -23.04 -4.59 -5.10
C ASP A 26 -21.56 -4.65 -4.70
N LEU A 27 -20.86 -5.61 -5.30
CA LEU A 27 -19.42 -5.82 -5.10
C LEU A 27 -18.59 -4.58 -5.47
N LYS A 28 -19.03 -3.78 -6.45
CA LYS A 28 -18.32 -2.54 -6.82
C LYS A 28 -18.39 -1.51 -5.71
N LEU A 29 -19.56 -1.35 -5.09
CA LEU A 29 -19.74 -0.44 -3.96
C LEU A 29 -18.98 -0.93 -2.73
N GLN A 30 -18.94 -2.23 -2.48
CA GLN A 30 -18.11 -2.81 -1.42
C GLN A 30 -16.63 -2.52 -1.61
N ASN A 31 -16.10 -2.73 -2.81
CA ASN A 31 -14.70 -2.46 -3.12
C ASN A 31 -14.39 -0.96 -3.02
N LEU A 32 -15.32 -0.09 -3.46
CA LEU A 32 -15.18 1.36 -3.33
C LEU A 32 -15.18 1.79 -1.86
N LEU A 33 -16.07 1.23 -1.03
CA LEU A 33 -16.10 1.48 0.41
C LEU A 33 -14.76 1.12 1.04
N ILE A 34 -14.27 -0.11 0.81
CA ILE A 34 -12.99 -0.56 1.36
C ILE A 34 -11.86 0.36 0.91
N LEU A 35 -11.82 0.73 -0.38
CA LEU A 35 -10.81 1.64 -0.90
C LEU A 35 -10.83 2.98 -0.16
N ILE A 36 -12.00 3.62 -0.06
CA ILE A 36 -12.14 4.92 0.64
C ILE A 36 -11.74 4.77 2.10
N CYS A 37 -12.21 3.74 2.79
CA CYS A 37 -11.87 3.46 4.17
C CYS A 37 -10.36 3.25 4.37
N SER A 38 -9.69 2.51 3.49
CA SER A 38 -8.24 2.34 3.52
C SER A 38 -7.52 3.67 3.39
N TYR A 39 -7.91 4.53 2.45
CA TYR A 39 -7.29 5.84 2.29
C TYR A 39 -7.54 6.75 3.50
N ILE A 40 -8.73 6.76 4.08
CA ILE A 40 -9.00 7.49 5.32
C ILE A 40 -8.11 6.98 6.45
N PHE A 41 -8.02 5.66 6.63
CA PHE A 41 -7.23 5.05 7.69
C PHE A 41 -5.74 5.40 7.59
N TYR A 42 -5.15 5.26 6.40
CA TYR A 42 -3.74 5.59 6.18
C TYR A 42 -3.48 7.10 6.21
N GLY A 43 -4.38 7.90 5.64
CA GLY A 43 -4.29 9.36 5.63
C GLY A 43 -4.38 9.99 7.01
N TRP A 44 -5.03 9.32 7.96
CA TRP A 44 -5.15 9.79 9.34
C TRP A 44 -3.81 9.84 10.08
N TRP A 45 -2.83 9.02 9.69
CA TRP A 45 -1.50 9.08 10.30
C TRP A 45 -0.69 10.24 9.74
N ASP A 46 -0.51 10.27 8.42
CA ASP A 46 0.13 11.38 7.73
C ASP A 46 -0.29 11.38 6.25
N TRP A 47 -0.94 12.46 5.84
CA TRP A 47 -1.49 12.62 4.51
C TRP A 47 -0.43 12.63 3.40
N ARG A 48 0.84 12.97 3.70
CA ARG A 48 1.92 13.00 2.71
C ARG A 48 2.17 11.61 2.12
N PHE A 49 2.05 10.58 2.95
CA PHE A 49 2.23 9.18 2.54
C PHE A 49 1.03 8.62 1.75
N LEU A 50 -0.10 9.34 1.67
CA LEU A 50 -1.20 8.95 0.77
C LEU A 50 -0.75 8.97 -0.68
N SER A 51 0.10 9.93 -1.07
CA SER A 51 0.63 10.01 -2.43
C SER A 51 1.36 8.72 -2.83
N LEU A 52 2.08 8.12 -1.88
CA LEU A 52 2.84 6.88 -2.06
C LEU A 52 1.92 5.67 -2.18
N ILE A 53 0.93 5.58 -1.30
CA ILE A 53 -0.06 4.51 -1.34
C ILE A 53 -0.88 4.61 -2.63
N PHE A 54 -1.27 5.82 -3.04
CA PHE A 54 -1.97 6.06 -4.29
C PHE A 54 -1.15 5.58 -5.48
N LEU A 55 0.10 6.01 -5.56
CA LEU A 55 0.97 5.66 -6.66
C LEU A 55 1.25 4.15 -6.70
N SER A 56 1.52 3.50 -5.56
CA SER A 56 1.64 2.03 -5.46
C SER A 56 0.36 1.32 -5.91
N THR A 57 -0.81 1.78 -5.43
CA THR A 57 -2.12 1.21 -5.81
C THR A 57 -2.35 1.31 -7.31
N VAL A 58 -2.06 2.46 -7.92
CA VAL A 58 -2.23 2.69 -9.36
C VAL A 58 -1.31 1.78 -10.17
N VAL A 59 -0.02 1.72 -9.81
CA VAL A 59 0.97 0.85 -10.47
C VAL A 59 0.53 -0.60 -10.38
N ASP A 60 0.21 -1.09 -9.19
CA ASP A 60 -0.16 -2.49 -8.97
C ASP A 60 -1.48 -2.85 -9.64
N TYR A 61 -2.43 -1.94 -9.69
CA TYR A 61 -3.68 -2.13 -10.42
C TYR A 61 -3.44 -2.33 -11.92
N PHE A 62 -2.65 -1.44 -12.55
CA PHE A 62 -2.33 -1.58 -13.98
C PHE A 62 -1.46 -2.80 -14.27
N VAL A 63 -0.49 -3.10 -13.41
CA VAL A 63 0.33 -4.30 -13.52
C VAL A 63 -0.54 -5.56 -13.42
N GLY A 64 -1.47 -5.62 -12.47
CA GLY A 64 -2.42 -6.72 -12.32
C GLY A 64 -3.29 -6.92 -13.56
N LEU A 65 -3.81 -5.84 -14.14
CA LEU A 65 -4.56 -5.90 -15.41
C LEU A 65 -3.69 -6.42 -16.57
N LYS A 66 -2.44 -5.97 -16.68
CA LYS A 66 -1.51 -6.46 -17.72
C LYS A 66 -1.17 -7.94 -17.55
N ILE A 67 -0.96 -8.40 -16.32
CA ILE A 67 -0.76 -9.82 -16.01
C ILE A 67 -1.98 -10.65 -16.43
N TYR A 68 -3.19 -10.19 -16.07
CA TYR A 68 -4.44 -10.87 -16.41
C TYR A 68 -4.65 -10.96 -17.93
N SER A 69 -4.39 -9.87 -18.66
CA SER A 69 -4.58 -9.78 -20.11
C SER A 69 -3.54 -10.56 -20.94
N SER A 70 -2.34 -10.79 -20.41
CA SER A 70 -1.27 -11.48 -21.12
C SER A 70 -1.50 -12.99 -21.14
N GLN A 71 -1.26 -13.65 -22.28
CA GLN A 71 -1.28 -15.12 -22.40
C GLN A 71 0.12 -15.74 -22.24
N ASP A 72 1.18 -14.92 -22.32
CA ASP A 72 2.56 -15.38 -22.19
C ASP A 72 3.04 -15.32 -20.73
N ASN A 73 3.45 -16.47 -20.21
CA ASN A 73 3.99 -16.61 -18.86
C ASN A 73 5.27 -15.80 -18.62
N LYS A 74 6.10 -15.56 -19.63
CA LYS A 74 7.30 -14.72 -19.49
C LYS A 74 6.92 -13.26 -19.25
N ILE A 75 6.00 -12.74 -20.06
CA ILE A 75 5.50 -11.36 -19.94
C ILE A 75 4.83 -11.15 -18.58
N ARG A 76 4.01 -12.12 -18.12
CA ARG A 76 3.41 -12.08 -16.78
C ARG A 76 4.45 -11.98 -15.67
N LYS A 77 5.51 -12.79 -15.73
CA LYS A 77 6.62 -12.74 -14.76
C LYS A 77 7.35 -11.40 -14.78
N THR A 78 7.59 -10.82 -15.96
CA THR A 78 8.21 -9.49 -16.07
C THR A 78 7.38 -8.43 -15.37
N TYR A 79 6.06 -8.39 -15.61
CA TYR A 79 5.17 -7.44 -14.95
C TYR A 79 5.13 -7.62 -13.43
N LEU A 80 5.12 -8.87 -12.95
CA LEU A 80 5.22 -9.17 -11.52
C LEU A 80 6.52 -8.62 -10.91
N TRP A 81 7.67 -8.87 -11.55
CA TRP A 81 8.96 -8.35 -11.09
C TRP A 81 9.00 -6.83 -11.07
N VAL A 82 8.38 -6.15 -12.05
CA VAL A 82 8.28 -4.68 -12.06
C VAL A 82 7.51 -4.19 -10.84
N SER A 83 6.34 -4.77 -10.52
CA SER A 83 5.56 -4.39 -9.32
C SER A 83 6.32 -4.67 -8.02
N ILE A 84 7.00 -5.81 -7.91
CA ILE A 84 7.80 -6.15 -6.72
C ILE A 84 8.94 -5.15 -6.54
N LEU A 85 9.73 -4.90 -7.59
CA LEU A 85 10.84 -3.95 -7.54
C LEU A 85 10.35 -2.54 -7.21
N PHE A 86 9.20 -2.16 -7.76
CA PHE A 86 8.59 -0.87 -7.49
C PHE A 86 8.21 -0.70 -6.02
N ASN A 87 7.48 -1.66 -5.44
CA ASN A 87 7.06 -1.62 -4.04
C ASN A 87 8.25 -1.73 -3.06
N ILE A 88 9.22 -2.60 -3.35
CA ILE A 88 10.45 -2.69 -2.54
C ILE A 88 11.26 -1.40 -2.65
N GLY A 89 11.33 -0.79 -3.83
CA GLY A 89 12.00 0.49 -4.04
C GLY A 89 11.37 1.62 -3.21
N LEU A 90 10.04 1.72 -3.21
CA LEU A 90 9.33 2.67 -2.35
C LEU A 90 9.63 2.42 -0.87
N LEU A 91 9.59 1.17 -0.42
CA LEU A 91 9.88 0.80 0.97
C LEU A 91 11.32 1.14 1.35
N GLY A 92 12.28 0.80 0.49
CA GLY A 92 13.70 1.12 0.68
C GLY A 92 13.93 2.62 0.80
N PHE A 93 13.37 3.40 -0.11
CA PHE A 93 13.55 4.86 -0.15
C PHE A 93 12.83 5.58 0.99
N PHE A 94 11.56 5.26 1.27
CA PHE A 94 10.79 6.03 2.27
C PHE A 94 10.99 5.56 3.70
N LYS A 95 11.26 4.27 3.93
CA LYS A 95 11.38 3.72 5.28
C LYS A 95 12.83 3.49 5.71
N TYR A 96 13.68 3.02 4.80
CA TYR A 96 15.02 2.54 5.16
C TYR A 96 16.17 3.42 4.68
N PHE A 97 15.90 4.48 3.92
CA PHE A 97 16.97 5.29 3.32
C PHE A 97 17.90 5.90 4.36
N ASN A 98 17.36 6.50 5.42
CA ASN A 98 18.18 7.03 6.51
C ASN A 98 18.94 5.92 7.24
N PHE A 99 18.29 4.78 7.51
CA PHE A 99 18.97 3.62 8.09
C PHE A 99 20.17 3.15 7.26
N PHE A 100 20.05 3.15 5.93
CA PHE A 100 21.16 2.80 5.03
C PHE A 100 22.28 3.84 5.06
N ILE A 101 21.94 5.13 5.09
CA ILE A 101 22.94 6.21 5.20
C ILE A 101 23.69 6.11 6.52
N ASP A 102 22.97 6.00 7.63
CA ASP A 102 23.56 5.92 8.97
C ASP A 102 24.48 4.69 9.08
N SER A 103 24.01 3.53 8.62
CA SER A 103 24.82 2.31 8.58
C SER A 103 26.08 2.46 7.71
N TRP A 104 25.98 3.18 6.60
CA TRP A 104 27.13 3.42 5.70
C TRP A 104 28.15 4.35 6.34
N ILE A 105 27.70 5.41 7.03
CA ILE A 105 28.55 6.33 7.78
C ILE A 105 29.27 5.57 8.91
N ASP A 106 28.55 4.76 9.68
CA ASP A 106 29.12 3.95 10.77
C ASP A 106 30.17 2.96 10.26
N LEU A 107 29.91 2.30 9.14
CA LEU A 107 30.88 1.40 8.49
C LEU A 107 32.14 2.15 8.09
N LEU A 108 32.03 3.29 7.41
CA LEU A 108 33.21 4.09 7.01
C LEU A 108 33.97 4.64 8.22
N GLY A 109 33.27 5.12 9.25
CA GLY A 109 33.88 5.58 10.50
C GLY A 109 34.63 4.46 11.25
N SER A 110 34.25 3.20 11.05
CA SER A 110 34.99 2.04 11.60
C SER A 110 36.32 1.77 10.89
N PHE A 111 36.50 2.28 9.66
CA PHE A 111 37.74 2.14 8.88
C PHE A 111 38.73 3.31 9.05
N GLY A 112 38.36 4.38 9.77
CA GLY A 112 39.21 5.55 10.07
C GLY A 112 38.78 6.83 9.39
#